data_AF-A0A2N7IFH8-F1
#
_entry.id   AF-A0A2N7IFH8-F1
#
_cell.length_a   1.000
_cell.length_b   1.000
_cell.length_c   1.000
_cell.angle_alpha   90.00
_cell.angle_beta   90.00
_cell.angle_gamma   90.00
#
_symmetry.space_group_name_H-M   'P 1'
#
loop_
_entity.id
_entity.type
_entity.pdbx_description
1 polymer ?
#
loop_
_entity_poly.entity_id
_entity_poly.type
_entity_poly.pdbx_seq_one_letter_code
_entity_poly.pdbx_strand_id
1 'polypeptide(L)'
;MVITFAVLALVLVGMLFGFNIQINADATSFLASIGSLVGGLAAAVAAFFSYRSVGEWRNQMQHSLLYEHLSHLETLLNEYVKKVNKSANNIDEIPVYKVLNIASQSARDVREEYESNYQKIHELIPTHLKVQLEELHFLTLTYQYNIALHDYKVKSSSLSRYISENKEKLEEASFDELSREESKELIDMNNAALAHYDFIMSIGGNAKISLSELRASLLKKV
;
A
#
# COMPACT_ATOMS: atom_id res chain seq x y z
N MET A 1 20.92 -51.67 25.42
CA MET A 1 20.02 -50.53 25.18
C MET A 1 18.73 -50.92 24.47
N VAL A 2 18.78 -51.68 23.37
CA VAL A 2 17.56 -52.10 22.62
C VAL A 2 16.67 -53.06 23.44
N ILE A 3 17.25 -54.04 24.11
CA ILE A 3 16.52 -54.99 24.97
C ILE A 3 15.84 -54.28 26.15
N THR A 4 16.51 -53.29 26.74
CA THR A 4 15.98 -52.50 27.86
C THR A 4 14.76 -51.68 27.46
N PHE A 5 14.77 -51.07 26.28
CA PHE A 5 13.61 -50.35 25.73
C PHE A 5 12.45 -51.27 25.37
N ALA A 6 12.73 -52.45 24.81
CA ALA A 6 11.71 -53.43 24.46
C ALA A 6 10.98 -53.98 25.69
N VAL A 7 11.71 -54.27 26.78
CA VAL A 7 11.11 -54.73 28.04
C VAL A 7 10.26 -53.63 28.68
N LEU A 8 10.70 -52.37 28.62
CA LEU A 8 9.94 -51.21 29.11
C LEU A 8 8.63 -50.99 28.33
N ALA A 9 8.68 -51.11 27.00
CA ALA A 9 7.49 -51.02 26.15
C ALA A 9 6.51 -52.17 26.39
N LEU A 10 7.02 -53.40 26.57
CA LEU A 10 6.19 -54.58 26.83
C LEU A 10 5.50 -54.50 28.19
N VAL A 11 6.18 -53.95 29.22
CA VAL A 11 5.59 -53.68 30.54
C VAL A 11 4.51 -52.60 30.46
N LEU A 12 4.76 -51.50 29.74
CA LEU A 12 3.78 -50.41 29.55
C LEU A 12 2.53 -50.88 28.79
N VAL A 13 2.69 -51.69 27.74
CA VAL A 13 1.59 -52.29 26.99
C VAL A 13 0.83 -53.32 27.84
N GLY A 14 1.55 -54.14 28.63
CA GLY A 14 0.94 -55.08 29.57
C GLY A 14 0.05 -54.40 30.61
N MET A 15 0.47 -53.25 31.14
CA MET A 15 -0.34 -52.44 32.06
C MET A 15 -1.58 -51.82 31.38
N LEU A 16 -1.49 -51.44 30.10
CA LEU A 16 -2.61 -50.89 29.31
C LEU A 16 -3.72 -51.92 29.03
N PHE A 17 -3.36 -53.20 28.89
CA PHE A 17 -4.30 -54.31 28.69
C PHE A 17 -4.74 -55.00 29.99
N GLY A 18 -4.37 -54.45 31.15
CA GLY A 18 -4.80 -54.95 32.47
C GLY A 18 -4.08 -56.23 32.94
N PHE A 19 -2.95 -56.59 32.33
CA PHE A 19 -2.11 -57.66 32.84
C PHE A 19 -1.39 -57.19 34.12
N ASN A 20 -1.71 -57.83 35.24
CA ASN A 20 -1.13 -57.52 36.54
C ASN A 20 0.28 -58.15 36.66
N ILE A 21 1.26 -57.54 36.00
CA ILE A 21 2.68 -57.89 36.18
C ILE A 21 3.09 -57.35 37.55
N GLN A 22 3.33 -58.23 38.53
CA GLN A 22 3.81 -57.85 39.87
C GLN A 22 5.24 -57.33 39.77
N ILE A 23 5.40 -56.04 39.53
CA ILE A 23 6.69 -55.35 39.57
C ILE A 23 6.87 -54.79 40.98
N ASN A 24 8.07 -54.99 41.56
CA ASN A 24 8.42 -54.49 42.88
C ASN A 24 8.12 -52.98 42.99
N ALA A 25 7.67 -52.51 44.16
CA ALA A 25 7.25 -51.12 44.38
C ALA A 25 8.31 -50.09 43.94
N ASP A 26 9.59 -50.41 44.11
CA ASP A 26 10.72 -49.58 43.68
C ASP A 26 10.79 -49.41 42.15
N ALA A 27 10.51 -50.47 41.39
CA ALA A 27 10.52 -50.43 39.92
C ALA A 27 9.33 -49.62 39.38
N THR A 28 8.16 -49.71 40.01
CA THR A 28 6.98 -48.90 39.65
C THR A 28 7.24 -47.41 39.87
N SER A 29 7.90 -47.04 40.98
CA SER A 29 8.27 -45.65 41.27
C SER A 29 9.32 -45.10 40.28
N PHE A 30 10.30 -45.93 39.88
CA PHE A 30 11.32 -45.58 38.90
C PHE A 30 10.73 -45.40 37.49
N LEU A 31 9.83 -46.30 37.08
CA LEU A 31 9.12 -46.20 35.80
C LEU A 31 8.20 -44.96 35.76
N ALA A 32 7.53 -44.64 36.86
CA ALA A 32 6.74 -43.42 36.98
C ALA A 32 7.62 -42.16 36.89
N SER A 33 8.81 -42.18 37.51
CA SER A 33 9.78 -41.08 37.41
C SER A 33 10.28 -40.87 35.98
N ILE A 34 10.68 -41.94 35.28
CA ILE A 34 11.08 -41.87 33.86
C ILE A 34 9.92 -41.41 32.98
N GLY A 35 8.71 -41.94 33.20
CA GLY A 35 7.51 -41.52 32.48
C GLY A 35 7.21 -40.03 32.66
N SER A 36 7.36 -39.51 33.88
CA SER A 36 7.18 -38.08 34.18
C SER A 36 8.28 -37.20 33.58
N LEU A 37 9.53 -37.68 33.55
CA LEU A 37 10.67 -37.01 32.91
C LEU A 37 10.53 -36.93 31.40
N VAL A 38 10.18 -38.05 30.76
CA VAL A 38 9.93 -38.11 29.30
C VAL A 38 8.70 -37.28 28.94
N GLY A 39 7.63 -37.34 29.75
CA GLY A 39 6.45 -36.50 29.60
C GLY A 39 6.75 -35.01 29.74
N GLY A 40 7.57 -34.63 30.74
CA GLY A 40 8.01 -33.25 30.95
C GLY A 40 8.91 -32.72 29.83
N LEU A 41 9.85 -33.54 29.34
CA LEU A 41 10.69 -33.20 28.18
C LEU A 41 9.86 -33.05 26.89
N ALA A 42 8.91 -33.95 26.64
CA ALA A 42 8.01 -33.84 25.50
C ALA A 42 7.13 -32.58 25.57
N ALA A 43 6.62 -32.24 26.76
CA ALA A 43 5.85 -31.03 26.99
C ALA A 43 6.71 -29.76 26.79
N ALA A 44 7.97 -29.76 27.24
CA ALA A 44 8.90 -28.65 27.03
C ALA A 44 9.23 -28.44 25.54
N VAL A 45 9.45 -29.53 24.79
CA VAL A 45 9.68 -29.48 23.34
C VAL A 45 8.43 -28.98 22.60
N ALA A 46 7.25 -29.45 22.98
CA ALA A 46 5.98 -28.96 22.41
C ALA A 46 5.75 -27.48 22.71
N ALA A 47 6.05 -27.02 23.93
CA ALA A 47 5.97 -25.60 24.30
C ALA A 47 6.99 -24.75 23.52
N PHE A 48 8.19 -25.25 23.28
CA PHE A 48 9.20 -24.57 22.47
C PHE A 48 8.75 -24.41 21.00
N PHE A 49 8.26 -25.48 20.39
CA PHE A 49 7.73 -25.41 19.02
C PHE A 49 6.47 -24.54 18.94
N SER A 50 5.59 -24.59 19.94
CA SER A 50 4.41 -23.74 20.04
C SER A 50 4.79 -22.27 20.18
N TYR A 51 5.80 -21.94 20.99
CA TYR A 51 6.29 -20.56 21.12
C TYR A 51 6.84 -20.03 19.78
N ARG A 52 7.65 -20.84 19.09
CA ARG A 52 8.18 -20.46 17.78
C ARG A 52 7.09 -20.32 16.72
N SER A 53 6.15 -21.26 16.66
CA SER A 53 5.05 -21.21 15.68
C SER A 53 4.11 -20.04 15.92
N VAL A 54 3.88 -19.65 17.17
CA VAL A 54 3.11 -18.43 17.52
C VAL A 54 3.86 -17.18 17.05
N GLY A 55 5.19 -17.15 17.18
CA GLY A 55 6.01 -16.06 16.64
C GLY A 55 5.92 -15.93 15.11
N GLU A 56 6.07 -17.05 14.41
CA GLU A 56 5.95 -17.10 12.94
C GLU A 56 4.52 -16.75 12.47
N TRP A 57 3.49 -17.25 13.16
CA TRP A 57 2.09 -16.91 12.91
C TRP A 57 1.81 -15.43 13.11
N ARG A 58 2.30 -14.83 14.20
CA ARG A 58 2.15 -13.40 14.47
C ARG A 58 2.81 -12.55 13.37
N ASN A 59 3.99 -12.95 12.92
CA ASN A 59 4.68 -12.26 11.83
C ASN A 59 3.91 -12.38 10.51
N GLN A 60 3.45 -13.59 10.15
CA GLN A 60 2.62 -13.81 8.96
C GLN A 60 1.31 -13.01 8.99
N MET A 61 0.66 -12.95 10.16
CA MET A 61 -0.55 -12.16 10.36
C MET A 61 -0.30 -10.66 10.17
N GLN A 62 0.80 -10.13 10.71
CA GLN A 62 1.19 -8.73 10.51
C GLN A 62 1.49 -8.41 9.05
N HIS A 63 2.21 -9.29 8.35
CA HIS A 63 2.46 -9.14 6.92
C HIS A 63 1.15 -9.18 6.12
N SER A 64 0.26 -10.13 6.41
CA SER A 64 -1.06 -10.23 5.76
C SER A 64 -1.87 -8.95 5.93
N LEU A 65 -1.94 -8.43 7.15
CA LEU A 65 -2.70 -7.22 7.46
C LEU A 65 -2.11 -5.98 6.78
N LEU A 66 -0.77 -5.88 6.71
CA LEU A 66 -0.08 -4.81 5.98
C LEU A 66 -0.42 -4.84 4.49
N TYR A 67 -0.40 -6.02 3.85
CA TYR A 67 -0.74 -6.16 2.44
C TYR A 67 -2.21 -5.85 2.16
N GLU A 68 -3.12 -6.23 3.06
CA GLU A 68 -4.54 -5.90 2.97
C GLU A 68 -4.73 -4.37 2.95
N HIS A 69 -4.15 -3.66 3.92
CA HIS A 69 -4.25 -2.20 3.96
C HIS A 69 -3.60 -1.53 2.75
N LEU A 70 -2.46 -2.04 2.26
CA LEU A 70 -1.85 -1.55 1.02
C LEU A 70 -2.74 -1.77 -0.21
N SER A 71 -3.52 -2.87 -0.25
CA SER A 71 -4.49 -3.16 -1.31
C SER A 71 -5.67 -2.19 -1.31
N HIS A 72 -6.20 -1.92 -0.12
CA HIS A 72 -7.25 -0.91 0.04
C HIS A 72 -6.74 0.50 -0.30
N LEU A 73 -5.55 0.86 0.16
CA LEU A 73 -4.94 2.14 -0.17
C LEU A 73 -4.76 2.33 -1.69
N GLU A 74 -4.35 1.27 -2.41
CA GLU A 74 -4.24 1.31 -3.88
C GLU A 74 -5.60 1.53 -4.55
N THR A 75 -6.64 0.83 -4.08
CA THR A 75 -8.00 0.97 -4.62
C THR A 75 -8.50 2.40 -4.44
N LEU A 76 -8.34 2.96 -3.23
CA LEU A 76 -8.75 4.33 -2.90
C LEU A 76 -7.91 5.37 -3.66
N LEU A 77 -6.60 5.14 -3.82
CA LEU A 77 -5.73 5.99 -4.65
C LEU A 77 -6.20 5.99 -6.10
N ASN A 78 -6.51 4.82 -6.65
CA ASN A 78 -6.99 4.69 -8.02
C ASN A 78 -8.33 5.44 -8.23
N GLU A 79 -9.25 5.31 -7.28
CA GLU A 79 -10.51 6.04 -7.31
C GLU A 79 -10.31 7.55 -7.23
N TYR A 80 -9.48 8.01 -6.29
CA TYR A 80 -9.12 9.41 -6.13
C TYR A 80 -8.54 10.00 -7.42
N VAL A 81 -7.49 9.37 -7.97
CA VAL A 81 -6.84 9.79 -9.22
C VAL A 81 -7.84 9.84 -10.37
N LYS A 82 -8.72 8.84 -10.48
CA LYS A 82 -9.77 8.81 -11.51
C LYS A 82 -10.73 9.98 -11.38
N LYS A 83 -11.17 10.30 -10.16
CA LYS A 83 -12.07 11.45 -9.89
C LYS A 83 -11.38 12.77 -10.22
N VAL A 84 -10.12 12.95 -9.84
CA VAL A 84 -9.36 14.17 -10.14
C VAL A 84 -9.14 14.33 -11.64
N ASN A 85 -8.70 13.29 -12.34
CA ASN A 85 -8.46 13.34 -13.79
C ASN A 85 -9.77 13.63 -14.55
N LYS A 86 -10.89 13.05 -14.11
CA LYS A 86 -12.21 13.39 -14.68
C LYS A 86 -12.55 14.88 -14.50
N SER A 87 -12.26 15.44 -13.34
CA SER A 87 -12.46 16.87 -13.09
C SER A 87 -11.49 17.75 -13.89
N ALA A 88 -10.24 17.30 -14.10
CA ALA A 88 -9.26 17.97 -14.93
C ALA A 88 -9.72 18.07 -16.39
N ASN A 89 -10.34 17.01 -16.93
CA ASN A 89 -10.89 17.02 -18.29
C ASN A 89 -12.01 18.06 -18.49
N ASN A 90 -12.72 18.44 -17.42
CA ASN A 90 -13.82 19.39 -17.46
C ASN A 90 -13.44 20.75 -16.87
N ILE A 91 -12.14 21.02 -16.67
CA ILE A 91 -11.67 22.20 -15.93
C ILE A 91 -11.94 23.51 -16.67
N ASP A 92 -12.15 23.46 -17.99
CA ASP A 92 -12.45 24.64 -18.79
C ASP A 92 -13.78 25.30 -18.39
N GLU A 93 -14.75 24.52 -17.92
CA GLU A 93 -16.05 24.98 -17.41
C GLU A 93 -15.97 25.55 -15.98
N ILE A 94 -14.84 25.35 -15.29
CA ILE A 94 -14.69 25.68 -13.88
C ILE A 94 -14.00 27.05 -13.72
N PRO A 95 -14.56 27.98 -12.94
CA PRO A 95 -13.89 29.25 -12.62
C PRO A 95 -12.57 29.03 -11.88
N VAL A 96 -11.54 29.83 -12.21
CA VAL A 96 -10.18 29.73 -11.65
C VAL A 96 -10.16 29.59 -10.13
N TYR A 97 -10.93 30.42 -9.41
CA TYR A 97 -10.96 30.40 -7.94
C TYR A 97 -11.54 29.11 -7.34
N LYS A 98 -12.33 28.34 -8.09
CA LYS A 98 -12.89 27.05 -7.64
C LYS A 98 -11.93 25.88 -7.90
N VAL A 99 -10.95 26.06 -8.79
CA VAL A 99 -10.01 25.00 -9.20
C VAL A 99 -9.18 24.50 -8.02
N LEU A 100 -8.80 25.39 -7.10
CA LEU A 100 -8.04 25.05 -5.89
C LEU A 100 -8.75 24.09 -4.93
N ASN A 101 -10.04 23.83 -5.15
CA ASN A 101 -10.82 22.89 -4.34
C ASN A 101 -11.15 21.59 -5.07
N ILE A 102 -10.80 21.44 -6.36
CA ILE A 102 -11.17 20.28 -7.15
C ILE A 102 -10.62 19.00 -6.52
N ALA A 103 -9.32 18.96 -6.22
CA ALA A 103 -8.72 17.74 -5.68
C ALA A 103 -9.32 17.38 -4.32
N SER A 104 -9.53 18.39 -3.46
CA SER A 104 -10.16 18.22 -2.15
C SER A 104 -11.64 17.79 -2.25
N GLN A 105 -12.35 18.16 -3.30
CA GLN A 105 -13.73 17.71 -3.55
C GLN A 105 -13.76 16.30 -4.09
N SER A 106 -12.90 15.97 -5.05
CA SER A 106 -12.73 14.60 -5.60
C SER A 106 -12.32 13.59 -4.52
N ALA A 107 -11.69 14.07 -3.45
CA ALA A 107 -11.28 13.34 -2.27
C ALA A 107 -12.41 12.98 -1.29
N ARG A 108 -13.57 13.66 -1.32
CA ARG A 108 -14.55 13.64 -0.22
C ARG A 108 -14.95 12.24 0.24
N ASP A 109 -15.26 11.35 -0.70
CA ASP A 109 -15.82 10.03 -0.38
C ASP A 109 -14.74 9.00 -0.03
N VAL A 110 -13.47 9.28 -0.34
CA VAL A 110 -12.36 8.32 -0.18
C VAL A 110 -11.38 8.72 0.93
N ARG A 111 -11.41 9.98 1.36
CA ARG A 111 -10.41 10.57 2.26
C ARG A 111 -10.32 9.85 3.60
N GLU A 112 -11.44 9.66 4.28
CA GLU A 112 -11.46 9.08 5.63
C GLU A 112 -10.91 7.66 5.61
N GLU A 113 -11.35 6.84 4.65
CA GLU A 113 -10.88 5.47 4.50
C GLU A 113 -9.42 5.41 4.06
N TYR A 114 -8.98 6.35 3.22
CA TYR A 114 -7.58 6.47 2.79
C TYR A 114 -6.68 6.77 3.99
N GLU A 115 -7.01 7.81 4.77
CA GLU A 115 -6.26 8.21 5.95
C GLU A 115 -6.22 7.08 6.99
N SER A 116 -7.34 6.37 7.19
CA SER A 116 -7.41 5.20 8.08
C SER A 116 -6.47 4.08 7.66
N ASN A 117 -6.48 3.67 6.38
CA ASN A 117 -5.57 2.65 5.87
C ASN A 117 -4.11 3.13 5.90
N TYR A 118 -3.85 4.39 5.56
CA TYR A 118 -2.51 4.99 5.64
C TYR A 118 -1.93 4.89 7.05
N GLN A 119 -2.69 5.24 8.09
CA GLN A 119 -2.23 5.17 9.47
C GLN A 119 -1.91 3.73 9.89
N LYS A 120 -2.77 2.77 9.54
CA LYS A 120 -2.53 1.34 9.82
C LYS A 120 -1.27 0.84 9.11
N ILE A 121 -1.03 1.25 7.87
CA ILE A 121 0.22 0.94 7.15
C ILE A 121 1.41 1.58 7.88
N HIS A 122 1.32 2.85 8.26
CA HIS A 122 2.40 3.56 8.95
C HIS A 122 2.79 2.93 10.29
N GLU A 123 1.84 2.33 11.01
CA GLU A 123 2.08 1.57 12.24
C GLU A 123 2.79 0.22 12.00
N LEU A 124 2.49 -0.45 10.89
CA LEU A 124 2.94 -1.81 10.59
C LEU A 124 4.20 -1.85 9.71
N ILE A 125 4.48 -0.78 8.98
CA ILE A 125 5.56 -0.76 8.01
C ILE A 125 6.93 -0.65 8.71
N PRO A 126 7.98 -1.33 8.21
CA PRO A 126 9.33 -1.17 8.72
C PRO A 126 9.80 0.29 8.69
N THR A 127 10.50 0.74 9.74
CA THR A 127 10.93 2.15 9.89
C THR A 127 11.69 2.72 8.69
N HIS A 128 12.56 1.91 8.08
CA HIS A 128 13.35 2.30 6.90
C HIS A 128 12.51 2.57 5.63
N LEU A 129 11.26 2.10 5.57
CA LEU A 129 10.33 2.33 4.45
C LEU A 129 9.31 3.44 4.73
N LYS A 130 9.30 4.02 5.93
CA LYS A 130 8.36 5.10 6.28
C LYS A 130 8.51 6.33 5.40
N VAL A 131 9.74 6.66 5.00
CA VAL A 131 10.01 7.79 4.09
C VAL A 131 9.32 7.61 2.74
N GLN A 132 9.29 6.38 2.20
CA GLN A 132 8.58 6.07 0.95
C GLN A 132 7.05 6.16 1.13
N LEU A 133 6.55 5.85 2.33
CA LEU A 133 5.13 5.99 2.63
C LEU A 133 4.69 7.47 2.69
N GLU A 134 5.54 8.38 3.20
CA GLU A 134 5.23 9.82 3.28
C GLU A 134 4.95 10.46 1.92
N GLU A 135 5.55 9.96 0.84
CA GLU A 135 5.24 10.42 -0.53
C GLU A 135 3.79 10.12 -0.94
N LEU A 136 3.18 9.10 -0.31
CA LEU A 136 1.78 8.71 -0.51
C LEU A 136 0.84 9.42 0.46
N HIS A 137 1.34 10.31 1.31
CA HIS A 137 0.49 11.02 2.25
C HIS A 137 -0.59 11.82 1.50
N PHE A 138 -1.84 11.66 1.94
CA PHE A 138 -3.01 12.18 1.23
C PHE A 138 -2.95 13.69 0.99
N LEU A 139 -2.57 14.46 2.03
CA LEU A 139 -2.45 15.92 1.92
C LEU A 139 -1.40 16.36 0.91
N THR A 140 -0.31 15.60 0.78
CA THR A 140 0.77 15.88 -0.18
C THR A 140 0.23 15.74 -1.59
N LEU A 141 -0.48 14.65 -1.89
CA LEU A 141 -1.10 14.42 -3.18
C LEU A 141 -2.18 15.47 -3.51
N THR A 142 -3.07 15.77 -2.56
CA THR A 142 -4.10 16.80 -2.74
C THR A 142 -3.49 18.17 -3.01
N TYR A 143 -2.44 18.55 -2.30
CA TYR A 143 -1.74 19.82 -2.50
C TYR A 143 -1.10 19.90 -3.89
N GLN A 144 -0.36 18.87 -4.30
CA GLN A 144 0.26 18.81 -5.63
C GLN A 144 -0.79 18.93 -6.74
N TYR A 145 -1.91 18.21 -6.63
CA TYR A 145 -2.99 18.30 -7.61
C TYR A 145 -3.62 19.69 -7.67
N ASN A 146 -3.95 20.30 -6.52
CA ASN A 146 -4.60 21.61 -6.51
C ASN A 146 -3.72 22.70 -7.16
N ILE A 147 -2.41 22.68 -6.92
CA ILE A 147 -1.46 23.60 -7.58
C ILE A 147 -1.41 23.33 -9.08
N ALA A 148 -1.20 22.08 -9.48
CA ALA A 148 -1.08 21.71 -10.89
C ALA A 148 -2.34 22.08 -11.69
N LEU A 149 -3.52 21.82 -11.12
CA LEU A 149 -4.81 22.18 -11.71
C LEU A 149 -4.96 23.70 -11.83
N HIS A 150 -4.59 24.46 -10.80
CA HIS A 150 -4.65 25.91 -10.83
C HIS A 150 -3.73 26.49 -11.91
N ASP A 151 -2.48 26.03 -11.97
CA ASP A 151 -1.50 26.50 -12.94
C ASP A 151 -1.94 26.18 -14.38
N TYR A 152 -2.43 24.95 -14.61
CA TYR A 152 -3.03 24.59 -15.90
C TYR A 152 -4.17 25.53 -16.26
N LYS A 153 -5.10 25.79 -15.34
CA LYS A 153 -6.24 26.67 -15.62
C LYS A 153 -5.80 28.09 -15.95
N VAL A 154 -4.83 28.64 -15.24
CA VAL A 154 -4.29 29.99 -15.53
C VAL A 154 -3.68 30.06 -16.93
N LYS A 155 -2.91 29.04 -17.32
CA LYS A 155 -2.29 28.97 -18.64
C LYS A 155 -3.31 28.75 -19.75
N SER A 156 -4.24 27.81 -19.58
CA SER A 156 -5.36 27.57 -20.50
C SER A 156 -6.19 28.85 -20.70
N SER A 157 -6.55 29.53 -19.61
CA SER A 157 -7.33 30.77 -19.69
C SER A 157 -6.57 31.91 -20.39
N SER A 158 -5.25 31.97 -20.23
CA SER A 158 -4.40 32.95 -20.94
C SER A 158 -4.37 32.67 -22.44
N LEU A 159 -4.25 31.41 -22.84
CA LEU A 159 -4.33 30.98 -24.24
C LEU A 159 -5.71 31.27 -24.83
N SER A 160 -6.79 30.93 -24.13
CA SER A 160 -8.16 31.21 -24.59
C SER A 160 -8.39 32.71 -24.77
N ARG A 161 -7.86 33.55 -23.87
CA ARG A 161 -7.92 35.00 -24.01
C ARG A 161 -7.18 35.48 -25.25
N TYR A 162 -5.95 35.01 -25.47
CA TYR A 162 -5.17 35.34 -26.67
C TYR A 162 -5.91 34.98 -27.95
N ILE A 163 -6.46 33.76 -28.02
CA ILE A 163 -7.24 33.30 -29.18
C ILE A 163 -8.47 34.18 -29.39
N SER A 164 -9.17 34.55 -28.31
CA SER A 164 -10.35 35.40 -28.38
C SER A 164 -10.03 36.84 -28.82
N GLU A 165 -8.92 37.41 -28.35
CA GLU A 165 -8.47 38.77 -28.71
C GLU A 165 -8.01 38.86 -30.16
N ASN A 166 -7.49 37.75 -30.73
CA ASN A 166 -6.99 37.67 -32.10
C ASN A 166 -7.92 36.90 -33.05
N LYS A 167 -9.18 36.69 -32.66
CA LYS A 167 -10.09 35.74 -33.31
C LYS A 167 -10.25 35.98 -34.82
N GLU A 168 -10.59 37.20 -35.23
CA GLU A 168 -10.81 37.54 -36.65
C GLU A 168 -9.59 37.16 -37.51
N LYS A 169 -8.40 37.52 -37.03
CA LYS A 169 -7.15 37.22 -37.72
C LYS A 169 -6.84 35.72 -37.77
N LEU A 170 -7.09 34.99 -36.68
CA LEU A 170 -6.85 33.55 -36.60
C LEU A 170 -7.87 32.71 -37.38
N GLU A 171 -9.07 33.25 -37.65
CA GLU A 171 -10.08 32.61 -38.48
C GLU A 171 -9.86 32.87 -39.97
N GLU A 172 -9.29 34.02 -40.33
CA GLU A 172 -9.05 34.42 -41.73
C GLU A 172 -7.70 33.94 -42.28
N ALA A 173 -6.66 33.88 -41.44
CA ALA A 173 -5.32 33.44 -41.83
C ALA A 173 -5.09 31.97 -41.46
N SER A 174 -4.54 31.20 -42.38
CA SER A 174 -3.95 29.91 -42.06
C SER A 174 -2.70 30.08 -41.17
N PHE A 175 -2.32 29.04 -40.43
CA PHE A 175 -1.19 29.11 -39.51
C PHE A 175 0.13 29.54 -40.18
N ASP A 176 0.31 29.18 -41.45
CA ASP A 176 1.49 29.51 -42.27
C ASP A 176 1.49 30.98 -42.76
N GLU A 177 0.34 31.66 -42.67
CA GLU A 177 0.17 33.08 -43.04
C GLU A 177 0.33 34.03 -41.85
N LEU A 178 0.46 33.49 -40.62
CA LEU A 178 0.78 34.27 -39.43
C LEU A 178 2.23 34.77 -39.46
N SER A 179 2.50 35.88 -38.78
CA SER A 179 3.89 36.30 -38.58
C SER A 179 4.64 35.28 -37.72
N ARG A 180 5.98 35.20 -37.89
CA ARG A 180 6.80 34.27 -37.12
C ARG A 180 6.65 34.47 -35.61
N GLU A 181 6.51 35.71 -35.17
CA GLU A 181 6.33 36.08 -33.78
C GLU A 181 5.00 35.56 -33.23
N GLU A 182 3.91 35.68 -33.97
CA GLU A 182 2.56 35.21 -33.58
C GLU A 182 2.47 33.69 -33.55
N SER A 183 2.97 33.02 -34.59
CA SER A 183 3.02 31.55 -34.62
C SER A 183 3.81 31.00 -33.44
N LYS A 184 4.93 31.65 -33.10
CA LYS A 184 5.76 31.26 -31.96
C LYS A 184 5.03 31.45 -30.63
N GLU A 185 4.40 32.61 -30.42
CA GLU A 185 3.66 32.89 -29.18
C GLU A 185 2.52 31.90 -28.96
N LEU A 186 1.73 31.58 -30.00
CA LEU A 186 0.68 30.57 -29.94
C LEU A 186 1.21 29.18 -29.58
N ILE A 187 2.30 28.75 -30.23
CA ILE A 187 2.95 27.47 -29.94
C ILE A 187 3.44 27.44 -28.49
N ASP A 188 4.11 28.49 -28.02
CA ASP A 188 4.66 28.57 -26.67
C ASP A 188 3.54 28.51 -25.60
N MET A 189 2.43 29.23 -25.81
CA MET A 189 1.28 29.21 -24.90
C MET A 189 0.57 27.85 -24.89
N ASN A 190 0.39 27.23 -26.06
CA ASN A 190 -0.22 25.91 -26.18
C ASN A 190 0.66 24.82 -25.53
N ASN A 191 1.96 24.82 -25.81
CA ASN A 191 2.90 23.87 -25.21
C ASN A 191 2.97 24.04 -23.69
N ALA A 192 2.92 25.26 -23.17
CA ALA A 192 2.85 25.50 -21.74
C ALA A 192 1.58 24.88 -21.13
N ALA A 193 0.40 25.12 -21.72
CA ALA A 193 -0.85 24.53 -21.23
C ALA A 193 -0.82 23.00 -21.27
N LEU A 194 -0.34 22.39 -22.37
CA LEU A 194 -0.20 20.94 -22.51
C LEU A 194 0.76 20.35 -21.46
N ALA A 195 1.92 20.97 -21.24
CA ALA A 195 2.88 20.50 -20.24
C ALA A 195 2.30 20.47 -18.81
N HIS A 196 1.50 21.47 -18.44
CA HIS A 196 0.81 21.48 -17.15
C HIS A 196 -0.28 20.41 -17.07
N TYR A 197 -0.99 20.13 -18.16
CA TYR A 197 -1.96 19.05 -18.21
C TYR A 197 -1.31 17.67 -18.05
N ASP A 198 -0.20 17.43 -18.76
CA ASP A 198 0.57 16.19 -18.64
C ASP A 198 1.13 16.01 -17.22
N PHE A 199 1.56 17.11 -16.59
CA PHE A 199 1.98 17.11 -15.19
C PHE A 199 0.86 16.66 -14.25
N ILE A 200 -0.37 17.16 -14.41
CA ILE A 200 -1.55 16.71 -13.64
C ILE A 200 -1.71 15.19 -13.76
N MET A 201 -1.64 14.66 -15.00
CA MET A 201 -1.80 13.22 -15.25
C MET A 201 -0.66 12.40 -14.61
N SER A 202 0.56 12.96 -14.60
CA SER A 202 1.74 12.32 -14.01
C SER A 202 1.65 12.16 -12.49
N ILE A 203 0.99 13.07 -11.75
CA ILE A 203 0.94 13.02 -10.27
C ILE A 203 0.35 11.69 -9.80
N GLY A 204 -0.80 11.32 -10.37
CA GLY A 204 -1.47 10.06 -10.04
C GLY A 204 -0.71 8.83 -10.54
N GLY A 205 -0.02 8.94 -11.68
CA GLY A 205 0.85 7.88 -12.18
C GLY A 205 2.03 7.62 -11.24
N ASN A 206 2.73 8.67 -10.83
CA ASN A 206 3.86 8.62 -9.93
C ASN A 206 3.45 8.07 -8.56
N ALA A 207 2.33 8.50 -8.00
CA ALA A 207 1.82 7.96 -6.74
C ALA A 207 1.57 6.44 -6.80
N LYS A 208 1.03 5.93 -7.92
CA LYS A 208 0.83 4.49 -8.12
C LYS A 208 2.16 3.75 -8.26
N ILE A 209 3.13 4.35 -8.93
CA ILE A 209 4.50 3.81 -9.04
C ILE A 209 5.13 3.73 -7.65
N SER A 210 5.13 4.81 -6.86
CA SER A 210 5.66 4.82 -5.49
C SER A 210 5.00 3.74 -4.61
N LEU A 211 3.69 3.52 -4.73
CA LEU A 211 2.99 2.45 -4.00
C LEU A 211 3.42 1.04 -4.45
N SER A 212 3.63 0.85 -5.75
CA SER A 212 4.15 -0.40 -6.31
C SER A 212 5.59 -0.67 -5.86
N GLU A 213 6.44 0.35 -5.85
CA GLU A 213 7.82 0.28 -5.37
C GLU A 213 7.90 0.00 -3.87
N LEU A 214 7.00 0.58 -3.07
CA LEU A 214 6.85 0.28 -1.66
C LEU A 214 6.53 -1.20 -1.44
N ARG A 215 5.59 -1.75 -2.20
CA ARG A 215 5.25 -3.19 -2.16
C ARG A 215 6.42 -4.07 -2.57
N ALA A 216 7.14 -3.70 -3.62
CA ALA A 216 8.31 -4.43 -4.07
C ALA A 216 9.43 -4.41 -3.00
N SER A 217 9.59 -3.29 -2.30
CA SER A 217 10.57 -3.13 -1.21
C SER A 217 10.22 -4.00 0.00
N LEU A 218 8.93 -4.21 0.28
CA LEU A 218 8.46 -5.14 1.31
C LEU A 218 8.79 -6.61 0.98
N LEU A 219 8.80 -6.98 -0.31
CA LEU A 219 9.13 -8.34 -0.76
C LEU A 219 10.64 -8.64 -0.74
N LYS A 220 11.51 -7.61 -0.84
CA LYS A 220 12.97 -7.77 -0.88
C LYS A 220 13.61 -8.10 0.48
N LYS A 221 12.83 -8.11 1.57
CA LYS A 221 13.24 -8.56 2.91
C LYS A 221 12.40 -9.77 3.34
N VAL A 222 12.62 -10.90 2.66
CA VAL A 222 12.38 -12.25 3.18
C VAL A 222 13.67 -13.03 3.05
#